data_AF-A0A0B1TCQ7-F1
#
_entry.id   AF-A0A0B1TCQ7-F1
#
_cell.length_a   1.000
_cell.length_b   1.000
_cell.length_c   1.000
_cell.angle_alpha   90.00
_cell.angle_beta   90.00
_cell.angle_gamma   90.00
#
_symmetry.space_group_name_H-M   'P 1'
#
loop_
_entity.id
_entity.type
_entity.pdbx_description
1 polymer ?
#
loop_
_entity_poly.entity_id
_entity_poly.type
_entity_poly.pdbx_seq_one_letter_code
_entity_poly.pdbx_strand_id
1 'polypeptide(L)'
;MVRVRRANPRIYEKILSQYEGIMAVYSMCRCVGKAGCVAIKEKKVLNTSDACICFYNKKNDQLWPCYEQTHWEERRCSRCNSFGDCNFAEDNTNPMYDCFCALPIRMCVRIDPPEGNFTDLSERIVKFWEIQTTTTMSPVQKKKVDREKAYGYTGVKDTIALKAKATENIIFAVDQLTENEKWAISYNKSEFIIKCSFNGKECNVDEDFEAYLDPSYGACFTYVGSRYAHKSNDRAGPAYGLRLETFVNISEYLPTTEAAGVRLTVHSLMEQPFPDTLGHSAPTGFVSSFGIKMVRKNII
;
A
#
# COMPACT_ATOMS: atom_id res chain seq x y z
N MET A 1 -24.35 -38.20 -26.60
CA MET A 1 -24.34 -36.71 -26.52
C MET A 1 -25.46 -36.27 -25.58
N VAL A 2 -25.15 -36.04 -24.31
CA VAL A 2 -26.12 -35.49 -23.35
C VAL A 2 -26.10 -33.97 -23.51
N ARG A 3 -27.15 -33.41 -24.15
CA ARG A 3 -27.36 -31.95 -24.18
C ARG A 3 -27.76 -31.52 -22.77
N VAL A 4 -26.80 -30.99 -22.02
CA VAL A 4 -27.06 -30.24 -20.79
C VAL A 4 -27.87 -29.00 -21.19
N ARG A 5 -29.16 -28.99 -20.84
CA ARG A 5 -29.97 -27.76 -20.89
C ARG A 5 -29.31 -26.78 -19.92
N ARG A 6 -28.67 -25.73 -20.43
CA ARG A 6 -28.27 -24.58 -19.60
C ARG A 6 -29.56 -24.06 -18.96
N ALA A 7 -29.62 -24.09 -17.62
CA ALA A 7 -30.66 -23.40 -16.89
C ALA A 7 -30.68 -21.93 -17.36
N ASN A 8 -31.87 -21.36 -17.55
CA ASN A 8 -31.98 -19.95 -17.90
C ASN A 8 -31.20 -19.14 -16.86
N PRO A 9 -30.34 -18.19 -17.29
CA PRO A 9 -29.61 -17.34 -16.36
C PRO A 9 -30.62 -16.61 -15.46
N ARG A 10 -30.26 -16.43 -14.19
CA ARG A 10 -31.13 -15.68 -13.26
C ARG A 10 -31.28 -14.25 -13.80
N ILE A 11 -32.43 -13.61 -13.56
CA ILE A 11 -32.77 -12.29 -14.13
C ILE A 11 -31.63 -11.26 -13.88
N TYR A 12 -31.03 -11.27 -12.69
CA TYR A 12 -29.90 -10.38 -12.39
C TYR A 12 -28.63 -10.67 -13.22
N GLU A 13 -28.37 -11.92 -13.62
CA GLU A 13 -27.21 -12.28 -14.44
C GLU A 13 -27.36 -11.73 -15.87
N LYS A 14 -28.59 -11.74 -16.41
CA LYS A 14 -28.93 -11.08 -17.67
C LYS A 14 -28.64 -9.58 -17.57
N ILE A 15 -29.17 -8.91 -16.53
CA ILE A 15 -28.98 -7.47 -16.31
C ILE A 15 -27.49 -7.11 -16.09
N LEU A 16 -26.74 -7.95 -15.38
CA LEU A 16 -25.30 -7.77 -15.17
C LEU A 16 -24.49 -7.88 -16.46
N SER A 17 -24.88 -8.74 -17.40
CA SER A 17 -24.16 -8.94 -18.66
C SER A 17 -24.39 -7.85 -19.71
N GLN A 18 -25.47 -7.07 -19.59
CA GLN A 18 -25.95 -6.18 -20.65
C GLN A 18 -25.34 -4.77 -20.62
N TYR A 19 -24.85 -4.31 -19.47
CA TYR A 19 -24.36 -2.94 -19.26
C TYR A 19 -22.90 -2.91 -18.81
N GLU A 20 -21.98 -2.39 -19.64
CA GLU A 20 -20.54 -2.34 -19.33
C GLU A 20 -20.13 -1.03 -18.66
N GLY A 21 -20.36 -0.89 -17.36
CA GLY A 21 -19.86 0.27 -16.62
C GLY A 21 -20.48 0.45 -15.26
N ILE A 22 -21.48 1.33 -15.19
CA ILE A 22 -22.15 1.73 -13.96
C ILE A 22 -23.63 1.30 -14.04
N MET A 23 -24.16 0.81 -12.93
CA MET A 23 -25.57 0.45 -12.82
C MET A 23 -26.16 0.88 -11.48
N ALA A 24 -27.49 1.01 -11.42
CA ALA A 24 -28.19 1.17 -10.16
C ALA A 24 -28.34 -0.19 -9.47
N VAL A 25 -28.06 -0.24 -8.17
CA VAL A 25 -28.29 -1.43 -7.35
C VAL A 25 -28.93 -1.06 -6.01
N TYR A 26 -29.78 -1.96 -5.51
CA TYR A 26 -30.22 -1.90 -4.12
C TYR A 26 -29.07 -2.31 -3.19
N SER A 27 -28.86 -1.54 -2.13
CA SER A 27 -27.83 -1.83 -1.13
C SER A 27 -28.27 -1.37 0.26
N MET A 28 -27.78 -2.06 1.29
CA MET A 28 -27.93 -1.60 2.66
C MET A 28 -27.15 -0.29 2.82
N CYS A 29 -27.72 0.67 3.54
CA CYS A 29 -27.11 1.98 3.70
C CYS A 29 -27.41 2.61 5.05
N ARG A 30 -26.65 3.64 5.38
CA ARG A 30 -26.95 4.58 6.47
C ARG A 30 -26.97 5.99 5.91
N CYS A 31 -28.12 6.65 5.97
CA CYS A 31 -28.29 8.03 5.54
C CYS A 31 -28.07 8.98 6.72
N VAL A 32 -27.33 10.07 6.50
CA VAL A 32 -27.10 11.11 7.52
C VAL A 32 -27.52 12.45 6.93
N GLY A 33 -28.77 12.83 7.17
CA GLY A 33 -29.36 14.07 6.65
C GLY A 33 -29.54 14.11 5.13
N LYS A 34 -29.63 15.32 4.55
CA LYS A 34 -29.88 15.54 3.11
C LYS A 34 -28.66 15.33 2.20
N ALA A 35 -27.50 14.95 2.74
CA ALA A 35 -26.21 14.94 2.04
C ALA A 35 -25.83 13.60 1.38
N GLY A 36 -26.78 12.65 1.30
CA GLY A 36 -26.56 11.33 0.73
C GLY A 36 -26.34 10.22 1.76
N CYS A 37 -26.32 8.98 1.29
CA CYS A 37 -26.24 7.78 2.11
C CYS A 37 -24.90 7.06 1.92
N VAL A 38 -24.46 6.33 2.94
CA VAL A 38 -23.26 5.49 2.90
C VAL A 38 -23.65 4.03 2.85
N ALA A 39 -23.21 3.30 1.82
CA ALA A 39 -23.49 1.87 1.70
C ALA A 39 -22.74 1.01 2.71
N ILE A 40 -23.37 -0.06 3.16
CA ILE A 40 -22.84 -1.09 4.05
C ILE A 40 -22.77 -2.40 3.27
N LYS A 41 -21.61 -2.71 2.70
CA LYS A 41 -21.47 -3.81 1.74
C LYS A 41 -21.73 -5.18 2.36
N GLU A 42 -21.43 -5.40 3.65
CA GLU A 42 -21.46 -6.73 4.26
C GLU A 42 -22.85 -7.17 4.78
N LYS A 43 -23.88 -6.31 4.69
CA LYS A 43 -25.22 -6.60 5.24
C LYS A 43 -26.25 -6.85 4.13
N LYS A 44 -27.06 -7.88 4.34
CA LYS A 44 -28.22 -8.20 3.48
C LYS A 44 -29.49 -7.60 4.07
N VAL A 45 -30.39 -7.15 3.22
CA VAL A 45 -31.71 -6.66 3.63
C VAL A 45 -32.75 -7.73 3.33
N LEU A 46 -33.61 -8.04 4.31
CA LEU A 46 -34.72 -8.98 4.13
C LEU A 46 -35.92 -8.33 3.42
N ASN A 47 -36.05 -7.01 3.53
CA ASN A 47 -37.10 -6.22 2.89
C ASN A 47 -36.49 -5.08 2.07
N THR A 48 -36.79 -5.00 0.78
CA THR A 48 -36.20 -3.99 -0.12
C THR A 48 -36.62 -2.56 0.20
N SER A 49 -37.69 -2.34 0.97
CA SER A 49 -38.17 -1.00 1.36
C SER A 49 -37.13 -0.17 2.14
N ASP A 50 -36.27 -0.83 2.91
CA ASP A 50 -35.32 -0.16 3.81
C ASP A 50 -33.93 0.02 3.15
N ALA A 51 -33.79 -0.42 1.90
CA ALA A 51 -32.56 -0.32 1.14
C ALA A 51 -32.42 1.07 0.48
N CYS A 52 -31.19 1.54 0.31
CA CYS A 52 -30.90 2.64 -0.60
C CYS A 52 -30.65 2.11 -2.01
N ILE A 53 -30.67 3.03 -2.95
CA ILE A 53 -30.19 2.79 -4.30
C ILE A 53 -28.85 3.51 -4.47
N CYS A 54 -27.89 2.79 -5.03
CA CYS A 54 -26.52 3.25 -5.21
C CYS A 54 -26.06 3.03 -6.64
N PHE A 55 -25.11 3.85 -7.08
CA PHE A 55 -24.32 3.55 -8.27
C PHE A 55 -23.29 2.47 -7.94
N TYR A 56 -23.32 1.38 -8.70
CA TYR A 56 -22.35 0.30 -8.64
C TYR A 56 -21.47 0.31 -9.87
N ASN A 57 -20.16 0.50 -9.65
CA ASN A 57 -19.17 0.42 -10.70
C ASN A 57 -18.62 -1.01 -10.77
N LYS A 58 -18.91 -1.68 -11.89
CA LYS A 58 -18.55 -3.09 -12.12
C LYS A 58 -17.04 -3.31 -12.23
N LYS A 59 -16.24 -2.28 -12.52
CA LYS A 59 -14.78 -2.42 -12.73
C LYS A 59 -14.00 -2.46 -11.43
N ASN A 60 -14.47 -1.76 -10.39
CA ASN A 60 -13.73 -1.57 -9.13
C ASN A 60 -14.55 -1.92 -7.88
N ASP A 61 -15.71 -2.55 -8.06
CA ASP A 61 -16.69 -2.91 -7.01
C ASP A 61 -17.11 -1.70 -6.14
N GLN A 62 -17.01 -0.47 -6.64
CA GLN A 62 -17.38 0.73 -5.88
C GLN A 62 -18.90 0.89 -5.85
N LEU A 63 -19.42 1.27 -4.68
CA LEU A 63 -20.86 1.39 -4.43
C LEU A 63 -21.15 2.76 -3.83
N TRP A 64 -21.13 3.78 -4.68
CA TRP A 64 -21.21 5.21 -4.35
C TRP A 64 -21.44 6.04 -5.62
N PRO A 65 -22.19 7.16 -5.57
CA PRO A 65 -22.97 7.66 -4.42
C PRO A 65 -24.25 6.86 -4.19
N CYS A 66 -24.85 7.01 -3.01
CA CYS A 66 -26.10 6.35 -2.63
C CYS A 66 -27.11 7.38 -2.14
N TYR A 67 -28.39 7.14 -2.43
CA TYR A 67 -29.50 7.96 -1.95
C TYR A 67 -30.68 7.07 -1.58
N GLU A 68 -31.60 7.61 -0.76
CA GLU A 68 -32.89 6.99 -0.49
C GLU A 68 -33.67 6.80 -1.79
N GLN A 69 -34.54 5.79 -1.84
CA GLN A 69 -35.30 5.43 -3.05
C GLN A 69 -36.16 6.58 -3.57
N THR A 70 -36.67 7.42 -2.67
CA THR A 70 -37.46 8.64 -2.98
C THR A 70 -36.71 9.67 -3.82
N HIS A 71 -35.38 9.62 -3.83
CA HIS A 71 -34.52 10.50 -4.63
C HIS A 71 -34.19 9.92 -6.01
N TRP A 72 -34.79 8.79 -6.37
CA TRP A 72 -34.60 8.16 -7.66
C TRP A 72 -35.89 8.13 -8.45
N GLU A 73 -35.78 8.33 -9.76
CA GLU A 73 -36.93 8.38 -10.66
C GLU A 73 -36.61 7.72 -12.00
N GLU A 74 -37.58 7.04 -12.59
CA GLU A 74 -37.49 6.58 -13.97
C GLU A 74 -37.61 7.77 -14.92
N ARG A 75 -36.59 7.97 -15.74
CA ARG A 75 -36.59 9.00 -16.79
C ARG A 75 -36.00 8.43 -18.06
N ARG A 76 -36.16 9.16 -19.17
CA ARG A 76 -35.54 8.78 -20.43
C ARG A 76 -34.40 9.71 -20.81
N CYS A 77 -33.34 9.14 -21.36
CA CYS A 77 -32.20 9.87 -21.91
C CYS A 77 -32.15 9.78 -23.44
N SER A 78 -31.68 10.83 -24.09
CA SER A 78 -31.42 10.88 -25.54
C SER A 78 -30.04 10.34 -25.91
N ARG A 79 -29.04 10.47 -25.01
CA ARG A 79 -27.67 9.95 -25.19
C ARG A 79 -27.20 9.29 -23.91
N CYS A 80 -26.48 8.17 -24.04
CA CYS A 80 -25.74 7.55 -22.94
C CYS A 80 -24.25 7.51 -23.29
N ASN A 81 -23.39 7.68 -22.28
CA ASN A 81 -21.97 7.47 -22.40
C ASN A 81 -21.64 5.97 -22.53
N SER A 82 -20.41 5.62 -22.91
CA SER A 82 -19.94 4.24 -23.02
C SER A 82 -20.05 3.44 -21.71
N PHE A 83 -20.14 4.12 -20.56
CA PHE A 83 -20.32 3.52 -19.24
C PHE A 83 -21.79 3.30 -18.83
N GLY A 84 -22.74 3.69 -19.70
CA GLY A 84 -24.18 3.51 -19.47
C GLY A 84 -24.86 4.64 -18.69
N ASP A 85 -24.15 5.74 -18.43
CA ASP A 85 -24.65 6.90 -17.69
C ASP A 85 -25.05 8.08 -18.60
N CYS A 86 -25.94 8.93 -18.10
CA CYS A 86 -26.36 10.18 -18.74
C CYS A 86 -26.77 11.24 -17.71
N ASN A 87 -26.64 12.52 -18.07
CA ASN A 87 -27.20 13.62 -17.29
C ASN A 87 -28.53 14.04 -17.89
N PHE A 88 -29.60 14.13 -17.09
CA PHE A 88 -30.91 14.51 -17.61
C PHE A 88 -31.09 16.04 -17.68
N ALA A 89 -31.57 16.51 -18.82
CA ALA A 89 -32.02 17.89 -19.06
C ALA A 89 -33.56 17.94 -19.14
N GLU A 90 -34.17 19.09 -18.86
CA GLU A 90 -35.63 19.26 -18.93
C GLU A 90 -36.15 19.27 -20.38
N ASP A 91 -35.40 19.89 -21.29
CA ASP A 91 -35.67 19.85 -22.73
C ASP A 91 -34.99 18.63 -23.36
N ASN A 92 -35.78 17.58 -23.59
CA ASN A 92 -35.29 16.33 -24.15
C ASN A 92 -35.85 16.12 -25.56
N THR A 93 -35.14 16.63 -26.57
CA THR A 93 -35.47 16.36 -27.96
C THR A 93 -35.13 14.89 -28.28
N ASN A 94 -36.15 14.05 -28.36
CA ASN A 94 -36.11 12.63 -28.76
C ASN A 94 -35.51 11.65 -27.71
N PRO A 95 -36.23 11.37 -26.59
CA PRO A 95 -35.81 10.40 -25.57
C PRO A 95 -35.85 8.95 -26.09
N MET A 96 -34.75 8.20 -25.98
CA MET A 96 -34.61 6.86 -26.57
C MET A 96 -34.36 5.73 -25.56
N TYR A 97 -33.70 6.01 -24.43
CA TYR A 97 -33.30 4.98 -23.46
C TYR A 97 -34.02 5.14 -22.13
N ASP A 98 -34.59 4.05 -21.60
CA ASP A 98 -35.12 4.01 -20.24
C ASP A 98 -33.98 3.98 -19.22
N CYS A 99 -34.03 4.89 -18.25
CA CYS A 99 -32.98 5.11 -17.28
C CYS A 99 -33.55 5.32 -15.89
N PHE A 100 -32.72 5.05 -14.88
CA PHE A 100 -33.03 5.31 -13.49
C PHE A 100 -32.07 6.37 -12.95
N CYS A 101 -32.63 7.45 -12.41
CA CYS A 101 -31.92 8.70 -12.22
C CYS A 101 -31.91 9.13 -10.76
N ALA A 102 -30.72 9.42 -10.23
CA ALA A 102 -30.56 10.07 -8.94
C ALA A 102 -30.78 11.59 -9.10
N LEU A 103 -31.91 12.08 -8.63
CA LEU A 103 -32.30 13.49 -8.71
C LEU A 103 -31.28 14.45 -8.07
N PRO A 104 -30.67 14.16 -6.90
CA PRO A 104 -29.75 15.09 -6.24
C PRO A 104 -28.51 15.47 -7.07
N ILE A 105 -28.08 14.60 -7.98
CA ILE A 105 -26.88 14.82 -8.81
C ILE A 105 -27.17 14.80 -10.31
N ARG A 106 -28.44 14.71 -10.69
CA ARG A 106 -28.94 14.67 -12.07
C ARG A 106 -28.31 13.58 -12.96
N MET A 107 -27.80 12.52 -12.34
CA MET A 107 -27.12 11.41 -13.03
C MET A 107 -28.04 10.21 -13.14
N CYS A 108 -28.05 9.59 -14.30
CA CYS A 108 -28.89 8.44 -14.63
C CYS A 108 -28.04 7.25 -15.07
N VAL A 109 -28.56 6.05 -14.88
CA VAL A 109 -28.02 4.81 -15.45
C VAL A 109 -29.09 4.09 -16.24
N ARG A 110 -28.69 3.40 -17.31
CA ARG A 110 -29.61 2.65 -18.15
C ARG A 110 -30.22 1.45 -17.40
N ILE A 111 -31.52 1.25 -17.61
CA ILE A 111 -32.27 0.08 -17.13
C ILE A 111 -33.01 -0.58 -18.30
N ASP A 112 -33.44 -1.82 -18.12
CA ASP A 112 -34.25 -2.50 -19.13
C ASP A 112 -35.63 -1.82 -19.25
N PRO A 113 -36.20 -1.72 -20.46
CA PRO A 113 -37.56 -1.22 -20.64
C PRO A 113 -38.57 -2.13 -19.91
N PRO A 114 -39.73 -1.61 -19.51
CA PRO A 114 -40.79 -2.45 -18.97
C PRO A 114 -41.27 -3.46 -20.03
N GLU A 115 -41.14 -4.76 -19.74
CA GLU A 115 -41.67 -5.84 -20.58
C GLU A 115 -43.11 -6.16 -20.12
N GLY A 116 -44.11 -5.74 -20.89
CA GLY A 116 -45.53 -6.01 -20.65
C GLY A 116 -46.15 -5.24 -19.47
N ASN A 117 -47.32 -5.69 -19.00
CA ASN A 117 -48.11 -5.02 -17.95
C ASN A 117 -47.67 -5.35 -16.51
N PHE A 118 -46.63 -6.15 -16.30
CA PHE A 118 -46.36 -6.81 -15.01
C PHE A 118 -44.92 -6.68 -14.48
N THR A 119 -44.00 -5.98 -15.16
CA THR A 119 -42.63 -5.84 -14.66
C THR A 119 -42.53 -4.67 -13.68
N ASP A 120 -42.46 -4.98 -12.39
CA ASP A 120 -42.23 -4.00 -11.34
C ASP A 120 -40.78 -3.46 -11.40
N LEU A 121 -40.58 -2.19 -11.05
CA LEU A 121 -39.27 -1.53 -11.07
C LEU A 121 -38.27 -2.24 -10.15
N SER A 122 -38.76 -2.83 -9.05
CA SER A 122 -37.93 -3.59 -8.11
C SER A 122 -37.28 -4.85 -8.73
N GLU A 123 -37.84 -5.37 -9.83
CA GLU A 123 -37.31 -6.52 -10.56
C GLU A 123 -36.33 -6.13 -11.67
N ARG A 124 -36.34 -4.85 -12.09
CA ARG A 124 -35.46 -4.29 -13.13
C ARG A 124 -34.15 -3.73 -12.56
N ILE A 125 -34.04 -3.64 -11.24
CA ILE A 125 -32.84 -3.16 -10.52
C ILE A 125 -32.21 -4.31 -9.74
N VAL A 126 -30.91 -4.50 -9.91
CA VAL A 126 -30.19 -5.60 -9.26
C VAL A 126 -30.01 -5.34 -7.76
N LYS A 127 -30.15 -6.39 -6.95
CA LYS A 127 -29.85 -6.35 -5.51
C LYS A 127 -28.37 -6.69 -5.29
N PHE A 128 -27.62 -5.79 -4.66
CA PHE A 128 -26.17 -5.94 -4.51
C PHE A 128 -25.76 -7.21 -3.75
N TRP A 129 -26.56 -7.63 -2.75
CA TRP A 129 -26.30 -8.84 -1.99
C TRP A 129 -26.51 -10.15 -2.80
N GLU A 130 -27.20 -10.10 -3.94
CA GLU A 130 -27.30 -11.25 -4.87
C GLU A 130 -26.01 -11.39 -5.70
N ILE A 131 -25.35 -10.26 -6.02
CA ILE A 131 -24.03 -10.23 -6.65
C ILE A 131 -22.99 -10.87 -5.71
N GLN A 132 -23.07 -10.58 -4.42
CA GLN A 132 -22.15 -11.12 -3.41
C GLN A 132 -22.30 -12.62 -3.16
N THR A 133 -23.48 -13.19 -3.33
CA THR A 133 -23.73 -14.60 -2.97
C THR A 133 -23.17 -15.63 -3.95
N THR A 134 -22.78 -15.22 -5.16
CA THR A 134 -22.50 -16.17 -6.26
C THR A 134 -21.06 -16.18 -6.77
N THR A 135 -20.11 -15.53 -6.12
CA THR A 135 -18.77 -15.44 -6.71
C THR A 135 -17.67 -15.60 -5.67
N THR A 136 -16.80 -16.57 -5.92
CA THR A 136 -15.35 -16.49 -5.77
C THR A 136 -14.90 -15.09 -5.36
N MET A 137 -14.17 -14.98 -4.25
CA MET A 137 -13.60 -13.75 -3.70
C MET A 137 -13.38 -12.69 -4.79
N SER A 138 -13.90 -11.47 -4.58
CA SER A 138 -13.81 -10.42 -5.59
C SER A 138 -12.35 -10.24 -6.05
N PRO A 139 -12.07 -9.79 -7.29
CA PRO A 139 -10.70 -9.66 -7.79
C PRO A 139 -9.78 -8.89 -6.83
N VAL A 140 -10.33 -7.90 -6.11
CA VAL A 140 -9.65 -7.11 -5.08
C VAL A 140 -9.37 -7.95 -3.82
N GLN A 141 -10.36 -8.70 -3.34
CA GLN A 141 -10.20 -9.57 -2.18
C GLN A 141 -9.22 -10.72 -2.46
N LYS A 142 -9.31 -11.32 -3.65
CA LYS A 142 -8.37 -12.33 -4.13
C LYS A 142 -6.95 -11.76 -4.19
N LYS A 143 -6.76 -10.57 -4.78
CA LYS A 143 -5.46 -9.89 -4.82
C LYS A 143 -4.91 -9.60 -3.42
N LYS A 144 -5.76 -9.24 -2.47
CA LYS A 144 -5.35 -9.02 -1.07
C LYS A 144 -4.88 -10.32 -0.41
N VAL A 145 -5.64 -11.40 -0.55
CA VAL A 145 -5.27 -12.72 0.00
C VAL A 145 -4.03 -13.28 -0.67
N ASP A 146 -3.93 -13.18 -1.99
CA ASP A 146 -2.74 -13.62 -2.74
C ASP A 146 -1.49 -12.83 -2.30
N ARG A 147 -1.65 -11.52 -2.04
CA ARG A 147 -0.56 -10.68 -1.51
C ARG A 147 -0.17 -11.04 -0.08
N GLU A 148 -1.15 -11.24 0.81
CA GLU A 148 -0.90 -11.70 2.18
C GLU A 148 -0.21 -13.07 2.20
N LYS A 149 -0.58 -13.94 1.26
CA LYS A 149 0.06 -15.25 1.10
C LYS A 149 1.49 -15.12 0.56
N ALA A 150 1.71 -14.28 -0.47
CA ALA A 150 3.02 -14.07 -1.05
C ALA A 150 4.03 -13.48 -0.05
N TYR A 151 3.59 -12.55 0.79
CA TYR A 151 4.43 -11.93 1.83
C TYR A 151 4.47 -12.71 3.15
N GLY A 152 3.82 -13.87 3.23
CA GLY A 152 3.83 -14.72 4.43
C GLY A 152 3.09 -14.12 5.63
N TYR A 153 2.13 -13.22 5.41
CA TYR A 153 1.28 -12.62 6.44
C TYR A 153 0.04 -13.44 6.78
N THR A 154 -0.24 -14.53 6.07
CA THR A 154 -1.42 -15.37 6.31
C THR A 154 -1.43 -15.91 7.74
N GLY A 155 -2.41 -15.48 8.54
CA GLY A 155 -2.58 -15.92 9.92
C GLY A 155 -1.62 -15.26 10.93
N VAL A 156 -0.74 -14.36 10.49
CA VAL A 156 0.17 -13.63 11.38
C VAL A 156 -0.57 -12.42 11.95
N LYS A 157 -0.79 -12.41 13.27
CA LYS A 157 -1.46 -11.30 13.99
C LYS A 157 -0.54 -10.57 14.95
N ASP A 158 0.51 -11.24 15.41
CA ASP A 158 1.47 -10.68 16.34
C ASP A 158 2.31 -9.59 15.66
N THR A 159 2.41 -8.42 16.29
CA THR A 159 3.06 -7.24 15.69
C THR A 159 4.56 -7.43 15.54
N ILE A 160 5.19 -8.21 16.42
CA ILE A 160 6.64 -8.52 16.33
C ILE A 160 6.88 -9.43 15.13
N ALA A 161 6.10 -10.51 15.00
CA ALA A 161 6.17 -11.41 13.85
C ALA A 161 5.85 -10.71 12.52
N LEU A 162 4.86 -9.80 12.50
CA LEU A 162 4.56 -8.98 11.33
C LEU A 162 5.74 -8.10 10.93
N LYS A 163 6.39 -7.45 11.90
CA LYS A 163 7.55 -6.59 11.67
C LYS A 163 8.74 -7.39 11.15
N ALA A 164 9.00 -8.56 11.73
CA ALA A 164 10.04 -9.47 11.25
C ALA A 164 9.79 -9.90 9.79
N LYS A 165 8.56 -10.34 9.47
CA LYS A 165 8.17 -10.70 8.09
C LYS A 165 8.31 -9.52 7.12
N ALA A 166 7.92 -8.32 7.55
CA ALA A 166 8.04 -7.12 6.74
C ALA A 166 9.50 -6.80 6.44
N THR A 167 10.38 -6.93 7.44
CA THR A 167 11.82 -6.73 7.29
C THR A 167 12.43 -7.73 6.30
N GLU A 168 12.08 -9.03 6.41
CA GLU A 168 12.50 -10.07 5.45
C GLU A 168 12.05 -9.74 4.02
N ASN A 169 10.78 -9.38 3.84
CA ASN A 169 10.24 -9.02 2.52
C ASN A 169 10.91 -7.79 1.91
N ILE A 170 11.32 -6.81 2.73
CA ILE A 170 12.07 -5.64 2.27
C ILE A 170 13.43 -6.06 1.73
N ILE A 171 14.15 -6.93 2.43
CA ILE A 171 15.46 -7.44 1.97
C ILE A 171 15.31 -8.11 0.60
N PHE A 172 14.29 -8.97 0.41
CA PHE A 172 14.03 -9.61 -0.88
C PHE A 172 13.64 -8.62 -1.99
N ALA A 173 12.90 -7.56 -1.66
CA ALA A 173 12.52 -6.53 -2.63
C ALA A 173 13.72 -5.68 -3.05
N VAL A 174 14.59 -5.32 -2.10
CA VAL A 174 15.81 -4.55 -2.37
C VAL A 174 16.81 -5.39 -3.16
N ASP A 175 16.90 -6.70 -2.91
CA ASP A 175 17.82 -7.58 -3.65
C ASP A 175 17.55 -7.60 -5.16
N GLN A 176 16.29 -7.43 -5.58
CA GLN A 176 15.87 -7.35 -6.98
C GLN A 176 16.30 -6.07 -7.70
N LEU A 177 16.80 -5.07 -6.97
CA LEU A 177 17.26 -3.80 -7.53
C LEU A 177 18.71 -3.92 -8.05
N THR A 178 19.03 -3.11 -9.05
CA THR A 178 20.41 -2.92 -9.52
C THR A 178 21.25 -2.19 -8.48
N GLU A 179 22.58 -2.29 -8.59
CA GLU A 179 23.48 -1.63 -7.64
C GLU A 179 23.30 -0.11 -7.62
N ASN A 180 23.10 0.52 -8.79
CA ASN A 180 22.84 1.96 -8.89
C ASN A 180 21.54 2.36 -8.19
N GLU A 181 20.49 1.55 -8.31
CA GLU A 181 19.22 1.79 -7.62
C GLU A 181 19.38 1.64 -6.11
N LYS A 182 20.14 0.63 -5.63
CA LYS A 182 20.44 0.43 -4.21
C LYS A 182 21.20 1.64 -3.63
N TRP A 183 22.17 2.18 -4.35
CA TRP A 183 22.87 3.41 -3.96
C TRP A 183 21.96 4.63 -3.96
N ALA A 184 21.10 4.78 -4.97
CA ALA A 184 20.21 5.94 -5.11
C ALA A 184 19.16 6.04 -3.99
N ILE A 185 18.78 4.92 -3.36
CA ILE A 185 17.84 4.88 -2.24
C ILE A 185 18.53 4.79 -0.86
N SER A 186 19.86 4.85 -0.82
CA SER A 186 20.65 4.79 0.41
C SER A 186 21.26 6.15 0.75
N TYR A 187 21.74 6.28 2.00
CA TYR A 187 22.46 7.48 2.44
C TYR A 187 23.76 7.70 1.68
N ASN A 188 24.11 8.97 1.47
CA ASN A 188 25.43 9.38 0.99
C ASN A 188 26.40 9.64 2.16
N LYS A 189 27.72 9.57 1.89
CA LYS A 189 28.77 9.81 2.91
C LYS A 189 28.58 11.15 3.63
N SER A 190 28.51 12.24 2.88
CA SER A 190 28.45 13.61 3.41
C SER A 190 27.11 13.96 4.04
N GLU A 191 26.05 13.20 3.71
CA GLU A 191 24.74 13.33 4.34
C GLU A 191 24.73 12.70 5.73
N PHE A 192 25.40 11.55 5.87
CA PHE A 192 25.45 10.80 7.11
C PHE A 192 26.57 11.26 8.06
N ILE A 193 27.77 11.55 7.54
CA ILE A 193 28.96 11.92 8.32
C ILE A 193 29.18 13.43 8.22
N ILE A 194 28.77 14.17 9.26
CA ILE A 194 28.83 15.63 9.30
C ILE A 194 30.22 16.12 9.69
N LYS A 195 30.84 15.49 10.70
CA LYS A 195 32.22 15.80 11.11
C LYS A 195 33.00 14.52 11.40
N CYS A 196 34.28 14.53 11.05
CA CYS A 196 35.22 13.47 11.40
C CYS A 196 36.53 14.07 11.89
N SER A 197 37.09 13.47 12.94
CA SER A 197 38.48 13.73 13.33
C SER A 197 39.17 12.46 13.81
N PHE A 198 40.46 12.35 13.54
CA PHE A 198 41.35 11.29 14.00
C PHE A 198 42.70 11.89 14.41
N ASN A 199 43.24 11.50 15.58
CA ASN A 199 44.43 12.15 16.17
C ASN A 199 44.33 13.69 16.24
N GLY A 200 43.13 14.22 16.53
CA GLY A 200 42.87 15.66 16.59
C GLY A 200 42.95 16.40 15.25
N LYS A 201 43.05 15.69 14.13
CA LYS A 201 43.04 16.26 12.77
C LYS A 201 41.73 15.92 12.08
N GLU A 202 41.19 16.87 11.34
CA GLU A 202 39.99 16.68 10.53
C GLU A 202 40.25 15.63 9.43
N CYS A 203 39.28 14.74 9.22
CA CYS A 203 39.32 13.74 8.15
C CYS A 203 38.74 14.32 6.85
N ASN A 204 39.15 13.78 5.71
CA ASN A 204 38.43 13.99 4.45
C ASN A 204 37.35 12.91 4.32
N VAL A 205 36.06 13.27 4.48
CA VAL A 205 34.96 12.29 4.46
C VAL A 205 34.88 11.51 3.14
N ASP A 206 35.18 12.15 2.01
CA ASP A 206 35.05 11.52 0.69
C ASP A 206 36.19 10.53 0.42
N GLU A 207 37.41 10.85 0.87
CA GLU A 207 38.63 10.06 0.62
C GLU A 207 38.99 9.08 1.76
N ASP A 208 38.70 9.42 3.01
CA ASP A 208 39.09 8.61 4.18
C ASP A 208 38.08 7.49 4.51
N PHE A 209 36.92 7.46 3.86
CA PHE A 209 35.89 6.46 4.05
C PHE A 209 35.62 5.66 2.79
N GLU A 210 35.47 4.35 2.95
CA GLU A 210 34.98 3.47 1.90
C GLU A 210 33.52 3.13 2.13
N ALA A 211 32.75 3.12 1.06
CA ALA A 211 31.33 2.83 1.12
C ALA A 211 31.07 1.41 0.61
N TYR A 212 30.21 0.67 1.30
CA TYR A 212 29.70 -0.61 0.84
C TYR A 212 28.22 -0.73 1.18
N LEU A 213 27.50 -1.56 0.43
CA LEU A 213 26.08 -1.81 0.69
C LEU A 213 25.92 -3.07 1.52
N ASP A 214 25.28 -2.91 2.68
CA ASP A 214 24.83 -4.00 3.52
C ASP A 214 23.34 -4.31 3.21
N PRO A 215 22.96 -5.59 3.01
CA PRO A 215 21.56 -5.93 2.71
C PRO A 215 20.56 -5.57 3.82
N SER A 216 21.00 -5.54 5.07
CA SER A 216 20.17 -5.25 6.25
C SER A 216 20.17 -3.75 6.59
N TYR A 217 21.31 -3.05 6.44
CA TYR A 217 21.48 -1.66 6.88
C TYR A 217 21.63 -0.62 5.76
N GLY A 218 21.73 -1.03 4.50
CA GLY A 218 21.96 -0.12 3.38
C GLY A 218 23.42 0.37 3.31
N ALA A 219 23.63 1.62 2.90
CA ALA A 219 24.98 2.18 2.77
C ALA A 219 25.70 2.27 4.12
N CYS A 220 26.84 1.59 4.20
CA CYS A 220 27.75 1.58 5.32
C CYS A 220 29.08 2.24 4.95
N PHE A 221 29.72 2.91 5.90
CA PHE A 221 30.93 3.69 5.67
C PHE A 221 32.04 3.28 6.63
N THR A 222 33.11 2.71 6.09
CA THR A 222 34.27 2.23 6.85
C THR A 222 35.38 3.26 6.79
N TYR A 223 35.85 3.71 7.95
CA TYR A 223 37.02 4.59 8.03
C TYR A 223 38.29 3.79 7.72
N VAL A 224 38.94 4.10 6.60
CA VAL A 224 40.23 3.51 6.17
C VAL A 224 41.38 4.51 6.21
N GLY A 225 41.08 5.81 6.22
CA GLY A 225 42.05 6.90 6.14
C GLY A 225 42.72 7.03 4.76
N SER A 226 43.41 8.14 4.54
CA SER A 226 43.74 8.64 3.20
C SER A 226 44.60 7.77 2.28
N ARG A 227 45.13 6.61 2.73
CA ARG A 227 46.08 5.77 1.97
C ARG A 227 46.15 4.29 2.37
N TYR A 228 45.13 3.67 2.98
CA TYR A 228 45.26 2.31 3.57
C TYR A 228 46.47 2.15 4.50
N ALA A 229 47.10 3.25 4.90
CA ALA A 229 48.30 3.25 5.71
C ALA A 229 47.84 2.93 7.12
N HIS A 230 48.51 1.99 7.78
CA HIS A 230 48.27 1.66 9.18
C HIS A 230 48.32 2.94 10.05
N LYS A 231 47.16 3.57 10.27
CA LYS A 231 47.04 4.71 11.16
C LYS A 231 47.04 4.17 12.58
N SER A 232 47.97 4.68 13.37
CA SER A 232 48.04 4.40 14.80
C SER A 232 47.65 5.66 15.56
N ASN A 233 47.05 5.47 16.73
CA ASN A 233 46.77 6.57 17.63
C ASN A 233 48.10 7.07 18.20
N ASP A 234 48.29 8.38 18.23
CA ASP A 234 49.49 8.99 18.80
C ASP A 234 49.55 8.74 20.32
N ARG A 235 48.38 8.74 20.97
CA ARG A 235 48.19 8.45 22.39
C ARG A 235 46.85 7.77 22.64
N ALA A 236 46.75 7.09 23.78
CA ALA A 236 45.46 6.65 24.30
C ALA A 236 44.62 7.84 24.77
N GLY A 237 43.33 7.84 24.45
CA GLY A 237 42.38 8.85 24.91
C GLY A 237 41.37 9.25 23.83
N PRO A 238 40.20 9.79 24.23
CA PRO A 238 39.11 10.10 23.31
C PRO A 238 39.41 11.25 22.33
N ALA A 239 40.41 12.10 22.63
CA ALA A 239 40.85 13.18 21.74
C ALA A 239 41.74 12.69 20.59
N TYR A 240 42.37 11.51 20.74
CA TYR A 240 43.32 10.96 19.78
C TYR A 240 42.72 9.79 18.97
N GLY A 241 41.57 9.26 19.36
CA GLY A 241 40.84 8.25 18.61
C GLY A 241 40.05 8.82 17.42
N LEU A 242 39.30 7.95 16.75
CA LEU A 242 38.30 8.34 15.76
C LEU A 242 37.11 8.96 16.47
N ARG A 243 36.69 10.14 16.00
CA ARG A 243 35.58 10.89 16.58
C ARG A 243 34.68 11.38 15.45
N LEU A 244 33.41 10.99 15.51
CA LEU A 244 32.42 11.23 14.46
C LEU A 244 31.24 12.03 15.01
N GLU A 245 30.70 12.91 14.18
CA GLU A 245 29.38 13.52 14.35
C GLU A 245 28.54 13.08 13.16
N THR A 246 27.51 12.27 13.41
CA THR A 246 26.65 11.70 12.38
C THR A 246 25.26 12.32 12.42
N PHE A 247 24.64 12.48 11.26
CA PHE A 247 23.26 12.92 11.14
C PHE A 247 22.36 11.74 10.79
N VAL A 248 21.23 11.65 11.50
CA VAL A 248 20.26 10.58 11.37
C VAL A 248 18.87 11.20 11.22
N ASN A 249 18.26 11.07 10.05
CA ASN A 249 16.95 11.62 9.78
C ASN A 249 15.84 10.64 10.19
N ILE A 250 15.28 10.82 11.39
CA ILE A 250 14.25 9.93 11.94
C ILE A 250 12.96 9.94 11.09
N SER A 251 12.70 11.02 10.33
CA SER A 251 11.51 11.13 9.48
C SER A 251 11.53 10.18 8.27
N GLU A 252 12.72 9.71 7.88
CA GLU A 252 12.92 8.79 6.76
C GLU A 252 12.93 7.32 7.19
N TYR A 253 12.74 7.04 8.48
CA TYR A 253 12.80 5.68 9.00
C TYR A 253 11.64 4.85 8.48
N LEU A 254 11.95 3.60 8.13
CA LEU A 254 10.93 2.62 7.82
C LEU A 254 10.14 2.27 9.09
N PRO A 255 8.83 1.98 8.98
CA PRO A 255 8.04 1.48 10.12
C PRO A 255 8.59 0.17 10.72
N THR A 256 9.43 -0.54 9.97
CA THR A 256 10.13 -1.75 10.38
C THR A 256 11.42 -1.49 11.16
N THR A 257 11.91 -0.26 11.26
CA THR A 257 13.12 0.05 12.03
C THR A 257 12.82 -0.04 13.55
N GLU A 258 13.70 -0.66 14.32
CA GLU A 258 13.48 -0.90 15.76
C GLU A 258 13.86 0.27 16.65
N ALA A 259 14.98 0.93 16.36
CA ALA A 259 15.49 2.03 17.17
C ALA A 259 16.20 3.06 16.29
N ALA A 260 16.11 4.33 16.67
CA ALA A 260 16.87 5.42 16.06
C ALA A 260 18.30 5.44 16.59
N GLY A 261 19.28 5.41 15.70
CA GLY A 261 20.68 5.32 16.08
C GLY A 261 21.59 4.99 14.93
N VAL A 262 22.85 4.76 15.27
CA VAL A 262 23.90 4.27 14.38
C VAL A 262 24.34 2.88 14.83
N ARG A 263 24.53 1.98 13.86
CA ARG A 263 25.18 0.68 14.06
C ARG A 263 26.65 0.82 13.71
N LEU A 264 27.55 0.42 14.60
CA LEU A 264 29.00 0.50 14.38
C LEU A 264 29.66 -0.87 14.60
N THR A 265 30.66 -1.18 13.79
CA THR A 265 31.50 -2.37 13.93
C THR A 265 32.97 -1.96 13.99
N VAL A 266 33.76 -2.72 14.74
CA VAL A 266 35.21 -2.57 14.77
C VAL A 266 35.80 -3.89 14.28
N HIS A 267 36.54 -3.85 13.19
CA HIS A 267 37.13 -5.02 12.56
C HIS A 267 38.54 -4.69 12.04
N SER A 268 39.28 -5.71 11.63
CA SER A 268 40.57 -5.52 10.97
C SER A 268 40.40 -4.98 9.55
N LEU A 269 41.39 -4.27 9.02
CA LEU A 269 41.35 -3.68 7.66
C LEU A 269 41.07 -4.71 6.55
N MET A 270 41.50 -5.96 6.73
CA MET A 270 41.34 -7.04 5.75
C MET A 270 40.13 -7.94 6.04
N GLU A 271 39.33 -7.60 7.05
CA GLU A 271 38.16 -8.37 7.46
C GLU A 271 36.89 -7.66 7.00
N GLN A 272 35.88 -8.42 6.59
CA GLN A 272 34.59 -7.86 6.24
C GLN A 272 33.80 -7.49 7.50
N PRO A 273 33.18 -6.31 7.56
CA PRO A 273 32.29 -5.94 8.66
C PRO A 273 31.00 -6.76 8.63
N PHE A 274 30.58 -7.24 9.81
CA PHE A 274 29.27 -7.88 10.02
C PHE A 274 28.44 -7.10 11.05
N PRO A 275 27.73 -6.03 10.65
CA PRO A 275 26.97 -5.17 11.57
C PRO A 275 25.84 -5.89 12.29
N ASP A 276 25.27 -6.95 11.72
CA ASP A 276 24.25 -7.75 12.38
C ASP A 276 24.79 -8.50 13.61
N THR A 277 25.95 -9.13 13.51
CA THR A 277 26.50 -10.01 14.57
C THR A 277 27.49 -9.32 15.49
N LEU A 278 28.33 -8.43 14.97
CA LEU A 278 29.41 -7.76 15.68
C LEU A 278 29.14 -6.27 15.94
N GLY A 279 27.96 -5.79 15.54
CA GLY A 279 27.60 -4.38 15.67
C GLY A 279 27.29 -3.97 17.11
N HIS A 280 27.65 -2.75 17.44
CA HIS A 280 27.22 -2.02 18.62
C HIS A 280 26.30 -0.87 18.22
N SER A 281 25.32 -0.56 19.06
CA SER A 281 24.36 0.52 18.78
C SER A 281 24.74 1.79 19.55
N ALA A 282 24.74 2.92 18.85
CA ALA A 282 24.89 4.25 19.41
C ALA A 282 23.59 5.04 19.20
N PRO A 283 22.83 5.38 20.27
CA PRO A 283 21.57 6.11 20.13
C PRO A 283 21.79 7.55 19.69
N THR A 284 20.78 8.14 19.05
CA THR A 284 20.77 9.58 18.73
C THR A 284 20.54 10.43 19.99
N GLY A 285 20.97 11.70 19.96
CA GLY A 285 20.75 12.67 21.04
C GLY A 285 21.76 12.65 22.19
N PHE A 286 22.68 11.68 22.22
CA PHE A 286 23.73 11.58 23.25
C PHE A 286 25.08 11.25 22.63
N VAL A 287 26.16 11.66 23.30
CA VAL A 287 27.52 11.26 22.92
C VAL A 287 27.77 9.83 23.40
N SER A 288 28.05 8.93 22.47
CA SER A 288 28.43 7.55 22.77
C SER A 288 29.96 7.40 22.71
N SER A 289 30.57 6.76 23.72
CA SER A 289 32.03 6.56 23.79
C SER A 289 32.37 5.07 23.89
N PHE A 290 33.14 4.57 22.93
CA PHE A 290 33.54 3.16 22.85
C PHE A 290 35.05 3.03 23.05
N GLY A 291 35.47 2.38 24.14
CA GLY A 291 36.87 2.04 24.40
C GLY A 291 37.22 0.69 23.81
N ILE A 292 38.27 0.61 23.00
CA ILE A 292 38.68 -0.62 22.33
C ILE A 292 40.01 -1.09 22.91
N LYS A 293 40.14 -2.41 23.12
CA LYS A 293 41.38 -3.06 23.53
C LYS A 293 41.70 -4.18 22.56
N MET A 294 42.86 -4.12 21.92
CA MET A 294 43.33 -5.20 21.06
C MET A 294 43.76 -6.40 21.93
N VAL A 295 43.20 -7.59 21.63
CA VAL A 295 43.57 -8.85 22.27
C VAL A 295 44.03 -9.82 21.20
N ARG A 296 45.31 -10.22 21.24
CA ARG A 296 45.83 -11.28 20.36
C ARG A 296 45.61 -12.63 21.02
N LYS A 297 44.82 -13.50 20.40
CA LYS A 297 44.75 -14.92 20.78
C LYS A 297 45.75 -15.68 19.94
N ASN A 298 46.79 -16.22 20.57
CA ASN A 298 47.64 -17.20 19.92
C ASN A 298 46.86 -18.52 19.89
N ILE A 299 46.54 -19.00 18.70
CA ILE A 299 46.03 -20.36 18.52
C ILE A 299 47.24 -21.27 18.65
N ILE A 300 47.24 -22.11 19.69
CA ILE A 300 48.27 -23.12 19.97
C ILE A 300 48.04 -24.31 19.04
#